data_AF-Q3M2V7-F1
#
_entry.id   AF-Q3M2V7-F1
#
_cell.length_a   1.000
_cell.length_b   1.000
_cell.length_c   1.000
_cell.angle_alpha   90.00
_cell.angle_beta   90.00
_cell.angle_gamma   90.00
#
_symmetry.space_group_name_H-M   'P 1'
#
loop_
_entity.id
_entity.type
_entity.pdbx_description
1 polymer ?
#
loop_
_entity_poly.entity_id
_entity_poly.type
_entity_poly.pdbx_seq_one_letter_code
_entity_poly.pdbx_strand_id
1 'polypeptide(L)'
;MATRIYKQYREKAREAARSATIAARSPNALRAWNDFAYFAEYVTGKTAAEHHLEWITELVTGISSQTLELVAGDNLSILAPRGSAKSTWIAMWVAWVIGHNPSIQIIYVSYSESVALSRSRIIKRIIESPKYREVFPNVLPGKRWSDTDWEIRKDFAGVDSLDSDYTFYATGITGSITSRRSDLVVYDDIIKSSESIENPEVREKITTNYSEVIRPTLKPGGRQVNIGTRFRADDIHCTDFIPAKGWKQIVQQAIVDDDDGKEVSYWPERFTLEELQALREDSPVAFSFQYQNRVMRSSETSIDPLWIKHGEFPDHFDSLCIGGDLSASLRERADYTVFVLGGRVGNKFYILDIRRGRWSGNIEKLDQIIELWADWGELPITLCAEAVAYQSSLKGDFTHYLVNEKQIFNIQYQQPTTKGDKLQRLRGVSGLFQNGLVTFNQYRMMGRLVDELINFGAMDKDDCVDALVYCLVGLMGRRKLEVA
;
A
#
# COMPACT_ATOMS: atom_id res chain seq x y z
N MET A 1 58.31 -33.56 13.28
CA MET A 1 58.49 -33.42 11.81
C MET A 1 57.30 -32.75 11.11
N ALA A 2 56.05 -33.11 11.42
CA ALA A 2 54.84 -32.56 10.78
C ALA A 2 54.67 -31.02 10.89
N THR A 3 55.08 -30.41 12.02
CA THR A 3 54.93 -28.96 12.27
C THR A 3 55.85 -28.10 11.40
N ARG A 4 56.99 -28.63 10.97
CA ARG A 4 57.97 -27.93 10.11
C ARG A 4 57.52 -27.91 8.65
N ILE A 5 56.87 -28.99 8.21
CA ILE A 5 56.28 -29.15 6.88
C ILE A 5 55.12 -28.16 6.70
N TYR A 6 54.22 -28.04 7.68
CA TYR A 6 53.12 -27.08 7.64
C TYR A 6 53.58 -25.61 7.59
N LYS A 7 54.67 -25.28 8.28
CA LYS A 7 55.26 -23.93 8.24
C LYS A 7 55.79 -23.57 6.86
N GLN A 8 56.48 -24.53 6.20
CA GLN A 8 56.97 -24.37 4.83
C GLN A 8 55.86 -24.21 3.79
N TYR A 9 54.75 -24.97 3.90
CA TYR A 9 53.60 -24.78 3.01
C TYR A 9 52.96 -23.38 3.18
N ARG A 10 52.92 -22.88 4.42
CA ARG A 10 52.35 -21.56 4.72
C ARG A 10 53.24 -20.41 4.24
N GLU A 11 54.55 -20.56 4.31
CA GLU A 11 55.52 -19.61 3.73
C GLU A 11 55.45 -19.59 2.20
N LYS A 12 55.43 -20.76 1.55
CA LYS A 12 55.24 -20.85 0.08
C LYS A 12 53.92 -20.25 -0.38
N ALA A 13 52.83 -20.47 0.36
CA ALA A 13 51.54 -19.86 0.06
C ALA A 13 51.57 -18.33 0.21
N ARG A 14 52.32 -17.79 1.18
CA ARG A 14 52.52 -16.35 1.37
C ARG A 14 53.43 -15.72 0.32
N GLU A 15 54.48 -16.42 -0.10
CA GLU A 15 55.33 -15.99 -1.22
C GLU A 15 54.55 -15.99 -2.54
N ALA A 16 53.75 -17.03 -2.80
CA ALA A 16 52.86 -17.09 -3.97
C ALA A 16 51.79 -15.99 -3.95
N ALA A 17 51.26 -15.63 -2.78
CA ALA A 17 50.31 -14.52 -2.63
C ALA A 17 50.98 -13.14 -2.81
N ARG A 18 52.25 -12.99 -2.38
CA ARG A 18 53.03 -11.76 -2.58
C ARG A 18 53.51 -11.57 -4.01
N SER A 19 53.71 -12.65 -4.76
CA SER A 19 54.08 -12.63 -6.18
C SER A 19 52.87 -12.64 -7.12
N ALA A 20 51.66 -12.90 -6.61
CA ALA A 20 50.42 -12.77 -7.35
C ALA A 20 50.13 -11.29 -7.63
N THR A 21 50.61 -10.81 -8.77
CA THR A 21 50.11 -9.57 -9.36
C THR A 21 48.63 -9.80 -9.67
N ILE A 22 47.72 -9.05 -9.06
CA ILE A 22 46.32 -9.04 -9.46
C ILE A 22 46.33 -8.71 -10.96
N ALA A 23 45.92 -9.67 -11.81
CA ALA A 23 45.80 -9.41 -13.23
C ALA A 23 44.97 -8.14 -13.40
N ALA A 24 45.52 -7.13 -14.10
CA ALA A 24 44.81 -5.89 -14.33
C ALA A 24 43.42 -6.23 -14.87
N ARG A 25 42.36 -5.68 -14.25
CA ARG A 25 40.98 -5.90 -14.71
C ARG A 25 40.94 -5.59 -16.19
N SER A 26 40.32 -6.45 -16.98
CA SER A 26 40.09 -6.15 -18.39
C SER A 26 39.32 -4.82 -18.49
N PRO A 27 39.51 -4.02 -19.55
CA PRO A 27 38.77 -2.76 -19.71
C PRO A 27 37.25 -2.94 -19.57
N ASN A 28 36.72 -4.06 -20.09
CA ASN A 28 35.31 -4.42 -19.94
C ASN A 28 34.93 -4.73 -18.49
N ALA A 29 35.76 -5.50 -17.77
CA ALA A 29 35.52 -5.77 -16.35
C ALA A 29 35.57 -4.49 -15.50
N LEU A 30 36.46 -3.55 -15.82
CA LEU A 30 36.53 -2.25 -15.14
C LEU A 30 35.30 -1.39 -15.45
N ARG A 31 34.82 -1.38 -16.70
CA ARG A 31 33.57 -0.68 -17.04
C ARG A 31 32.38 -1.29 -16.30
N ALA A 32 32.25 -2.61 -16.29
CA ALA A 32 31.19 -3.32 -15.56
C ALA A 32 31.27 -3.10 -14.05
N TRP A 33 32.46 -2.85 -13.51
CA TRP A 33 32.60 -2.45 -12.12
C TRP A 33 31.96 -1.08 -11.88
N ASN A 34 32.21 -0.08 -12.74
CA ASN A 34 31.72 1.29 -12.54
C ASN A 34 30.26 1.54 -13.01
N ASP A 35 29.77 0.76 -13.96
CA ASP A 35 28.49 0.98 -14.64
C ASP A 35 27.61 -0.27 -14.51
N PHE A 36 26.54 -0.16 -13.73
CA PHE A 36 25.62 -1.26 -13.48
C PHE A 36 24.83 -1.69 -14.72
N ALA A 37 24.46 -0.76 -15.61
CA ALA A 37 23.78 -1.11 -16.86
C ALA A 37 24.69 -1.97 -17.74
N TYR A 38 25.95 -1.55 -17.87
CA TYR A 38 26.95 -2.33 -18.59
C TYR A 38 27.32 -3.63 -17.88
N PHE A 39 27.30 -3.69 -16.54
CA PHE A 39 27.45 -4.94 -15.80
C PHE A 39 26.37 -5.96 -16.16
N ALA A 40 25.10 -5.54 -16.18
CA ALA A 40 23.97 -6.40 -16.53
C ALA A 40 24.15 -7.00 -17.93
N GLU A 41 24.56 -6.17 -18.90
CA GLU A 41 24.88 -6.59 -20.26
C GLU A 41 26.09 -7.54 -20.29
N TYR A 42 27.19 -7.18 -19.65
CA TYR A 42 28.44 -7.93 -19.68
C TYR A 42 28.35 -9.31 -19.02
N VAL A 43 27.66 -9.40 -17.89
CA VAL A 43 27.59 -10.63 -17.08
C VAL A 43 26.42 -11.52 -17.47
N THR A 44 25.29 -10.94 -17.86
CA THR A 44 24.06 -11.70 -18.12
C THR A 44 23.54 -11.59 -19.56
N GLY A 45 24.12 -10.73 -20.39
CA GLY A 45 23.67 -10.49 -21.76
C GLY A 45 22.38 -9.67 -21.85
N LYS A 46 21.96 -8.99 -20.77
CA LYS A 46 20.71 -8.22 -20.73
C LYS A 46 20.97 -6.73 -20.88
N THR A 47 20.41 -6.15 -21.95
CA THR A 47 20.48 -4.72 -22.22
C THR A 47 19.36 -3.97 -21.49
N ALA A 48 19.69 -2.80 -20.93
CA ALA A 48 18.72 -1.90 -20.33
C ALA A 48 17.76 -1.35 -21.39
N ALA A 49 16.49 -1.23 -21.00
CA ALA A 49 15.50 -0.45 -21.73
C ALA A 49 15.44 0.92 -21.06
N GLU A 50 14.78 1.89 -21.67
CA GLU A 50 14.74 3.27 -21.16
C GLU A 50 14.24 3.35 -19.71
N HIS A 51 13.12 2.69 -19.41
CA HIS A 51 12.55 2.62 -18.06
C HIS A 51 13.48 1.92 -17.05
N HIS A 52 14.35 1.00 -17.50
CA HIS A 52 15.36 0.39 -16.65
C HIS A 52 16.46 1.40 -16.27
N LEU A 53 16.86 2.29 -17.19
CA LEU A 53 17.88 3.31 -16.93
C LEU A 53 17.42 4.31 -15.85
N GLU A 54 16.14 4.65 -15.84
CA GLU A 54 15.53 5.45 -14.76
C GLU A 54 15.71 4.75 -13.40
N TRP A 55 15.40 3.45 -13.31
CA TRP A 55 15.60 2.69 -12.07
C TRP A 55 17.06 2.65 -11.65
N ILE A 56 17.97 2.43 -12.60
CA ILE A 56 19.40 2.32 -12.33
C ILE A 56 19.94 3.59 -11.68
N THR A 57 19.51 4.76 -12.15
CA THR A 57 19.89 6.07 -11.59
C THR A 57 19.51 6.18 -10.11
N GLU A 58 18.41 5.55 -9.73
CA GLU A 58 17.83 5.63 -8.39
C GLU A 58 18.34 4.53 -7.47
N LEU A 59 18.70 3.38 -8.05
CA LEU A 59 19.32 2.26 -7.35
C LEU A 59 20.81 2.52 -7.06
N VAL A 60 21.54 3.08 -8.02
CA VAL A 60 22.99 3.39 -7.93
C VAL A 60 23.17 4.90 -7.76
N THR A 61 23.02 5.35 -6.53
CA THR A 61 23.03 6.79 -6.17
C THR A 61 24.43 7.41 -6.20
N GLY A 62 25.48 6.59 -6.15
CA GLY A 62 26.86 7.03 -5.94
C GLY A 62 27.15 7.48 -4.50
N ILE A 63 26.18 7.35 -3.59
CA ILE A 63 26.30 7.75 -2.19
C ILE A 63 26.67 6.53 -1.36
N SER A 64 27.63 6.67 -0.45
CA SER A 64 28.00 5.65 0.53
C SER A 64 27.58 6.06 1.94
N SER A 65 27.29 5.07 2.78
CA SER A 65 27.01 5.24 4.21
C SER A 65 28.03 4.46 5.04
N GLN A 66 27.79 4.32 6.34
CA GLN A 66 28.61 3.48 7.22
C GLN A 66 28.53 1.99 6.87
N THR A 67 27.46 1.57 6.18
CA THR A 67 27.17 0.15 5.90
C THR A 67 26.94 -0.16 4.42
N LEU A 68 26.78 0.86 3.57
CA LEU A 68 26.50 0.71 2.13
C LEU A 68 27.53 1.47 1.29
N GLU A 69 27.87 0.91 0.14
CA GLU A 69 28.76 1.54 -0.85
C GLU A 69 27.99 1.84 -2.13
N LEU A 70 28.07 3.08 -2.61
CA LEU A 70 27.45 3.59 -3.86
C LEU A 70 25.91 3.52 -3.95
N VAL A 71 25.24 2.91 -2.99
CA VAL A 71 23.79 2.66 -3.02
C VAL A 71 23.04 3.19 -1.80
N ALA A 72 23.67 4.00 -0.95
CA ALA A 72 22.99 4.67 0.15
C ALA A 72 22.04 5.77 -0.35
N GLY A 73 21.15 6.27 0.50
CA GLY A 73 20.20 7.34 0.15
C GLY A 73 18.80 7.02 0.64
N ASP A 74 17.80 7.70 0.06
CA ASP A 74 16.40 7.54 0.45
C ASP A 74 15.89 6.13 0.18
N ASN A 75 14.91 5.71 1.00
CA ASN A 75 14.17 4.49 0.73
C ASN A 75 13.42 4.64 -0.60
N LEU A 76 13.48 3.62 -1.46
CA LEU A 76 13.01 3.71 -2.83
C LEU A 76 11.90 2.71 -3.11
N SER A 77 10.78 3.15 -3.66
CA SER A 77 9.67 2.29 -4.10
C SER A 77 9.42 2.48 -5.59
N ILE A 78 9.76 1.48 -6.39
CA ILE A 78 9.53 1.46 -7.83
C ILE A 78 8.26 0.65 -8.11
N LEU A 79 7.26 1.31 -8.68
CA LEU A 79 6.02 0.69 -9.14
C LEU A 79 6.05 0.62 -10.66
N ALA A 80 6.21 -0.60 -11.17
CA ALA A 80 6.40 -0.85 -12.60
C ALA A 80 5.28 -1.74 -13.15
N PRO A 81 4.94 -1.59 -14.45
CA PRO A 81 3.96 -2.45 -15.09
C PRO A 81 4.32 -3.93 -14.98
N ARG A 82 3.33 -4.82 -15.02
CA ARG A 82 3.60 -6.26 -15.13
C ARG A 82 4.41 -6.56 -16.39
N GLY A 83 5.39 -7.45 -16.23
CA GLY A 83 6.26 -7.88 -17.33
C GLY A 83 7.45 -6.96 -17.64
N SER A 84 7.66 -5.90 -16.87
CA SER A 84 8.80 -4.96 -16.96
C SER A 84 10.17 -5.54 -16.59
N ALA A 85 10.33 -6.87 -16.50
CA ALA A 85 11.56 -7.53 -16.07
C ALA A 85 12.14 -7.10 -14.69
N LYS A 86 11.36 -6.39 -13.86
CA LYS A 86 11.74 -5.86 -12.55
C LYS A 86 12.55 -6.79 -11.63
N SER A 87 12.04 -7.98 -11.33
CA SER A 87 12.72 -8.95 -10.46
C SER A 87 14.02 -9.50 -11.04
N THR A 88 14.22 -9.39 -12.37
CA THR A 88 15.51 -9.71 -12.99
C THR A 88 16.52 -8.61 -12.70
N TRP A 89 16.14 -7.35 -12.92
CA TRP A 89 17.02 -6.21 -12.72
C TRP A 89 17.46 -6.06 -11.27
N ILE A 90 16.53 -6.25 -10.33
CA ILE A 90 16.87 -6.24 -8.91
C ILE A 90 17.81 -7.40 -8.52
N ALA A 91 17.64 -8.60 -9.08
CA ALA A 91 18.59 -9.69 -8.84
C ALA A 91 20.01 -9.38 -9.36
N MET A 92 20.13 -8.77 -10.54
CA MET A 92 21.43 -8.33 -11.07
C MET A 92 22.04 -7.22 -10.22
N TRP A 93 21.23 -6.27 -9.79
CA TRP A 93 21.66 -5.16 -8.93
C TRP A 93 22.16 -5.66 -7.58
N VAL A 94 21.43 -6.58 -6.94
CA VAL A 94 21.88 -7.21 -5.68
C VAL A 94 23.24 -7.90 -5.86
N ALA A 95 23.45 -8.64 -6.95
CA ALA A 95 24.74 -9.27 -7.21
C ALA A 95 25.85 -8.21 -7.37
N TRP A 96 25.59 -7.12 -8.08
CA TRP A 96 26.54 -6.01 -8.26
C TRP A 96 26.89 -5.31 -6.94
N VAL A 97 25.89 -5.12 -6.07
CA VAL A 97 26.06 -4.55 -4.71
C VAL A 97 26.93 -5.45 -3.84
N ILE A 98 26.72 -6.76 -3.85
CA ILE A 98 27.57 -7.73 -3.12
C ILE A 98 29.01 -7.67 -3.64
N GLY A 99 29.20 -7.43 -4.94
CA GLY A 99 30.51 -7.25 -5.56
C GLY A 99 31.27 -6.03 -5.03
N HIS A 100 30.56 -4.92 -4.79
CA HIS A 100 31.12 -3.67 -4.28
C HIS A 100 31.33 -3.70 -2.77
N ASN A 101 30.36 -4.24 -2.03
CA ASN A 101 30.39 -4.33 -0.58
C ASN A 101 30.32 -5.80 -0.13
N PRO A 102 31.45 -6.52 -0.06
CA PRO A 102 31.49 -7.90 0.40
C PRO A 102 31.04 -8.13 1.86
N SER A 103 30.98 -7.06 2.68
CA SER A 103 30.52 -7.13 4.07
C SER A 103 29.00 -7.00 4.24
N ILE A 104 28.27 -6.73 3.15
CA ILE A 104 26.85 -6.42 3.20
C ILE A 104 25.98 -7.59 3.71
N GLN A 105 24.97 -7.27 4.50
CA GLN A 105 23.89 -8.17 4.90
C GLN A 105 22.58 -7.76 4.24
N ILE A 106 22.08 -8.60 3.34
CA ILE A 106 20.88 -8.34 2.54
C ILE A 106 19.74 -9.25 2.97
N ILE A 107 18.59 -8.66 3.26
CA ILE A 107 17.33 -9.39 3.41
C ILE A 107 16.49 -9.17 2.16
N TYR A 108 16.13 -10.26 1.51
CA TYR A 108 15.33 -10.27 0.29
C TYR A 108 13.96 -10.87 0.56
N VAL A 109 12.92 -10.08 0.31
CA VAL A 109 11.54 -10.37 0.69
C VAL A 109 10.67 -10.39 -0.55
N SER A 110 9.92 -11.47 -0.75
CA SER A 110 8.87 -11.56 -1.78
C SER A 110 7.52 -11.93 -1.16
N TYR A 111 6.43 -11.95 -1.92
CA TYR A 111 5.12 -12.34 -1.37
C TYR A 111 5.13 -13.77 -0.77
N SER A 112 5.99 -14.66 -1.28
CA SER A 112 6.20 -16.00 -0.73
C SER A 112 7.68 -16.36 -0.66
N GLU A 113 8.02 -17.23 0.27
CA GLU A 113 9.38 -17.75 0.43
C GLU A 113 9.87 -18.43 -0.86
N SER A 114 9.03 -19.27 -1.49
CA SER A 114 9.39 -19.97 -2.73
C SER A 114 9.84 -19.04 -3.86
N VAL A 115 9.25 -17.85 -3.98
CA VAL A 115 9.63 -16.85 -4.98
C VAL A 115 10.97 -16.20 -4.60
N ALA A 116 11.15 -15.83 -3.33
CA ALA A 116 12.43 -15.30 -2.84
C ALA A 116 13.58 -16.30 -3.03
N LEU A 117 13.37 -17.59 -2.74
CA LEU A 117 14.36 -18.66 -2.98
C LEU A 117 14.72 -18.79 -4.46
N SER A 118 13.74 -18.63 -5.35
CA SER A 118 14.00 -18.61 -6.80
C SER A 118 14.91 -17.45 -7.20
N ARG A 119 14.72 -16.26 -6.61
CA ARG A 119 15.60 -15.09 -6.82
C ARG A 119 17.01 -15.34 -6.27
N SER A 120 17.10 -15.91 -5.07
CA SER A 120 18.37 -16.31 -4.45
C SER A 120 19.22 -17.21 -5.37
N ARG A 121 18.61 -18.24 -5.98
CA ARG A 121 19.30 -19.10 -6.96
C ARG A 121 19.81 -18.35 -8.19
N ILE A 122 19.11 -17.31 -8.62
CA ILE A 122 19.54 -16.49 -9.77
C ILE A 122 20.74 -15.63 -9.37
N ILE A 123 20.69 -14.97 -8.22
CA ILE A 123 21.80 -14.17 -7.69
C ILE A 123 23.05 -15.04 -7.52
N LYS A 124 22.91 -16.23 -6.95
CA LYS A 124 24.02 -17.18 -6.81
C LYS A 124 24.62 -17.58 -8.16
N ARG A 125 23.78 -17.90 -9.16
CA ARG A 125 24.24 -18.22 -10.52
C ARG A 125 25.00 -17.05 -11.16
N ILE A 126 24.59 -15.82 -10.90
CA ILE A 126 25.33 -14.63 -11.36
C ILE A 126 26.70 -14.59 -10.68
N ILE A 127 26.77 -14.74 -9.35
CA ILE A 127 28.02 -14.71 -8.58
C ILE A 127 28.99 -15.84 -8.98
N GLU A 128 28.46 -17.02 -9.29
CA GLU A 128 29.23 -18.19 -9.73
C GLU A 128 29.75 -18.07 -11.16
N SER A 129 29.24 -17.12 -11.95
CA SER A 129 29.59 -17.00 -13.36
C SER A 129 31.06 -16.55 -13.54
N PRO A 130 31.76 -17.05 -14.57
CA PRO A 130 33.11 -16.58 -14.87
C PRO A 130 33.18 -15.08 -15.12
N LYS A 131 32.15 -14.52 -15.79
CA LYS A 131 32.08 -13.08 -16.09
C LYS A 131 31.95 -12.23 -14.84
N TYR A 132 31.17 -12.65 -13.86
CA TYR A 132 31.11 -11.97 -12.57
C TYR A 132 32.47 -11.99 -11.86
N ARG A 133 33.18 -13.13 -11.88
CA ARG A 133 34.52 -13.24 -11.29
C ARG A 133 35.57 -12.36 -11.97
N GLU A 134 35.43 -12.09 -13.27
CA GLU A 134 36.29 -11.11 -13.95
C GLU A 134 36.09 -9.68 -13.39
N VAL A 135 34.83 -9.32 -13.07
CA VAL A 135 34.48 -8.00 -12.50
C VAL A 135 34.87 -7.91 -11.01
N PHE A 136 34.53 -8.94 -10.24
CA PHE A 136 34.70 -9.01 -8.79
C PHE A 136 35.55 -10.23 -8.39
N PRO A 137 36.87 -10.20 -8.62
CA PRO A 137 37.74 -11.36 -8.40
C PRO A 137 37.87 -11.77 -6.93
N ASN A 138 37.52 -10.87 -6.00
CA ASN A 138 37.60 -11.07 -4.56
C ASN A 138 36.32 -11.66 -3.95
N VAL A 139 35.26 -11.87 -4.75
CA VAL A 139 34.00 -12.44 -4.29
C VAL A 139 33.88 -13.87 -4.78
N LEU A 140 33.80 -14.82 -3.84
CA LEU A 140 33.65 -16.25 -4.13
C LEU A 140 32.52 -16.87 -3.28
N PRO A 141 31.84 -17.90 -3.79
CA PRO A 141 30.88 -18.68 -3.01
C PRO A 141 31.47 -19.22 -1.70
N GLY A 142 30.77 -18.97 -0.58
CA GLY A 142 31.17 -19.43 0.74
C GLY A 142 30.87 -20.90 1.00
N LYS A 143 31.16 -21.35 2.23
CA LYS A 143 30.84 -22.71 2.67
C LYS A 143 29.34 -22.90 2.85
N ARG A 144 28.66 -21.91 3.41
CA ARG A 144 27.20 -21.90 3.52
C ARG A 144 26.62 -21.29 2.25
N TRP A 145 26.00 -22.14 1.44
CA TRP A 145 25.50 -21.77 0.11
C TRP A 145 24.11 -22.37 -0.15
N SER A 146 23.20 -22.29 0.83
CA SER A 146 21.81 -22.73 0.66
C SER A 146 21.00 -21.72 -0.17
N ASP A 147 19.73 -22.00 -0.48
CA ASP A 147 18.89 -21.04 -1.20
C ASP A 147 18.24 -20.01 -0.27
N THR A 148 17.96 -20.38 0.99
CA THR A 148 17.35 -19.50 1.99
C THR A 148 18.39 -18.55 2.59
N ASP A 149 19.57 -19.08 2.93
CA ASP A 149 20.61 -18.35 3.64
C ASP A 149 21.99 -18.76 3.12
N TRP A 150 22.79 -17.79 2.71
CA TRP A 150 24.16 -18.01 2.27
C TRP A 150 25.09 -16.83 2.57
N GLU A 151 26.39 -17.12 2.51
CA GLU A 151 27.45 -16.13 2.66
C GLU A 151 28.51 -16.33 1.58
N ILE A 152 29.14 -15.25 1.14
CA ILE A 152 30.36 -15.34 0.35
C ILE A 152 31.55 -15.70 1.26
N ARG A 153 32.70 -16.02 0.67
CA ARG A 153 33.96 -16.18 1.42
C ARG A 153 34.49 -14.85 1.94
N LYS A 154 33.96 -14.41 3.08
CA LYS A 154 34.35 -13.16 3.76
C LYS A 154 35.85 -13.09 4.06
N ASP A 155 36.45 -14.21 4.48
CA ASP A 155 37.90 -14.36 4.69
C ASP A 155 38.71 -14.04 3.43
N PHE A 156 38.24 -14.52 2.28
CA PHE A 156 38.88 -14.31 0.99
C PHE A 156 38.64 -12.88 0.46
N ALA A 157 37.47 -12.31 0.75
CA ALA A 157 37.12 -10.94 0.39
C ALA A 157 37.79 -9.87 1.28
N GLY A 158 38.57 -10.28 2.29
CA GLY A 158 39.25 -9.37 3.21
C GLY A 158 38.33 -8.74 4.26
N VAL A 159 37.17 -9.34 4.51
CA VAL A 159 36.20 -8.88 5.51
C VAL A 159 36.51 -9.53 6.85
N ASP A 160 36.91 -8.71 7.82
CA ASP A 160 37.24 -9.13 9.19
C ASP A 160 36.02 -8.98 10.13
N SER A 161 34.88 -9.58 9.75
CA SER A 161 33.65 -9.50 10.55
C SER A 161 33.46 -10.78 11.37
N LEU A 162 33.74 -10.71 12.67
CA LEU A 162 33.34 -11.76 13.63
C LEU A 162 31.86 -11.66 14.02
N ASP A 163 31.18 -10.59 13.61
CA ASP A 163 29.85 -10.15 14.04
C ASP A 163 28.76 -10.26 12.96
N SER A 164 29.12 -10.69 11.74
CA SER A 164 28.17 -10.88 10.64
C SER A 164 28.13 -12.34 10.19
N ASP A 165 26.97 -12.97 10.37
CA ASP A 165 26.78 -14.39 10.15
C ASP A 165 26.24 -14.76 8.76
N TYR A 166 25.93 -13.80 7.86
CA TYR A 166 25.43 -14.06 6.50
C TYR A 166 25.75 -12.93 5.51
N THR A 167 25.54 -13.17 4.21
CA THR A 167 25.54 -12.12 3.16
C THR A 167 24.12 -11.90 2.62
N PHE A 168 23.35 -12.97 2.45
CA PHE A 168 22.02 -12.89 1.85
C PHE A 168 21.04 -13.85 2.53
N TYR A 169 19.83 -13.36 2.80
CA TYR A 169 18.73 -14.12 3.37
C TYR A 169 17.44 -13.89 2.58
N ALA A 170 16.85 -14.95 2.04
CA ALA A 170 15.60 -14.92 1.29
C ALA A 170 14.42 -15.40 2.14
N THR A 171 13.31 -14.67 2.12
CA THR A 171 12.11 -15.01 2.88
C THR A 171 10.82 -14.44 2.26
N GLY A 172 9.68 -14.94 2.72
CA GLY A 172 8.37 -14.39 2.38
C GLY A 172 8.01 -13.18 3.24
N ILE A 173 7.09 -12.34 2.76
CA ILE A 173 6.61 -11.13 3.46
C ILE A 173 5.93 -11.44 4.79
N THR A 174 5.45 -12.67 5.00
CA THR A 174 4.90 -13.14 6.29
C THR A 174 5.82 -14.12 7.01
N GLY A 175 7.06 -14.29 6.54
CA GLY A 175 8.06 -15.16 7.16
C GLY A 175 8.63 -14.53 8.42
N SER A 176 9.13 -15.36 9.34
CA SER A 176 9.83 -14.88 10.53
C SER A 176 11.22 -14.37 10.15
N ILE A 177 11.52 -13.13 10.55
CA ILE A 177 12.83 -12.50 10.38
C ILE A 177 13.32 -12.02 11.75
N THR A 178 13.29 -12.89 12.75
CA THR A 178 13.73 -12.55 14.09
C THR A 178 15.25 -12.63 14.19
N SER A 179 15.85 -11.61 14.82
CA SER A 179 17.27 -11.56 15.21
C SER A 179 18.32 -11.44 14.09
N ARG A 180 17.94 -11.09 12.85
CA ARG A 180 18.90 -10.76 11.79
C ARG A 180 19.00 -9.24 11.61
N ARG A 181 20.22 -8.69 11.61
CA ARG A 181 20.48 -7.29 11.25
C ARG A 181 20.76 -7.19 9.76
N SER A 182 20.32 -6.12 9.10
CA SER A 182 20.47 -5.92 7.66
C SER A 182 21.01 -4.53 7.33
N ASP A 183 21.83 -4.46 6.28
CA ASP A 183 22.31 -3.19 5.70
C ASP A 183 21.40 -2.76 4.55
N LEU A 184 20.83 -3.72 3.83
CA LEU A 184 19.90 -3.52 2.73
C LEU A 184 18.71 -4.48 2.86
N VAL A 185 17.51 -3.94 2.72
CA VAL A 185 16.28 -4.74 2.59
C VAL A 185 15.69 -4.52 1.21
N VAL A 186 15.43 -5.62 0.49
CA VAL A 186 14.82 -5.63 -0.84
C VAL A 186 13.43 -6.26 -0.75
N TYR A 187 12.41 -5.53 -1.16
CA TYR A 187 11.04 -6.01 -1.31
C TYR A 187 10.75 -6.20 -2.81
N ASP A 188 10.62 -7.44 -3.28
CA ASP A 188 10.39 -7.79 -4.68
C ASP A 188 9.04 -8.49 -4.83
N ASP A 189 8.05 -7.76 -5.35
CA ASP A 189 6.67 -8.22 -5.53
C ASP A 189 6.10 -8.84 -4.24
N ILE A 190 5.92 -8.02 -3.20
CA ILE A 190 5.44 -8.48 -1.89
C ILE A 190 3.92 -8.72 -1.82
N ILE A 191 3.19 -8.40 -2.89
CA ILE A 191 1.77 -8.68 -3.04
C ILE A 191 1.59 -9.81 -4.07
N LYS A 192 0.88 -10.87 -3.68
CA LYS A 192 0.65 -12.05 -4.55
C LYS A 192 -0.33 -11.76 -5.68
N SER A 193 -1.51 -11.26 -5.33
CA SER A 193 -2.62 -11.00 -6.25
C SER A 193 -3.64 -10.05 -5.62
N SER A 194 -4.50 -9.44 -6.43
CA SER A 194 -5.64 -8.63 -5.96
C SER A 194 -6.54 -9.42 -5.01
N GLU A 195 -6.90 -10.66 -5.37
CA GLU A 195 -7.69 -11.57 -4.54
C GLU A 195 -7.05 -11.82 -3.16
N SER A 196 -5.73 -12.02 -3.11
CA SER A 196 -5.04 -12.30 -1.84
C SER A 196 -5.14 -11.15 -0.85
N ILE A 197 -5.17 -9.91 -1.38
CA ILE A 197 -5.27 -8.70 -0.59
C ILE A 197 -6.67 -8.12 -0.61
N GLU A 198 -7.70 -8.86 -1.05
CA GLU A 198 -9.09 -8.51 -0.76
C GLU A 198 -9.38 -8.69 0.73
N ASN A 199 -8.76 -9.68 1.38
CA ASN A 199 -8.85 -9.87 2.81
C ASN A 199 -8.05 -8.79 3.58
N PRO A 200 -8.70 -7.92 4.37
CA PRO A 200 -8.02 -6.89 5.16
C PRO A 200 -7.02 -7.47 6.16
N GLU A 201 -7.27 -8.66 6.72
CA GLU A 201 -6.36 -9.33 7.66
C GLU A 201 -5.01 -9.65 6.99
N VAL A 202 -5.01 -9.96 5.69
CA VAL A 202 -3.77 -10.19 4.93
C VAL A 202 -3.02 -8.88 4.74
N ARG A 203 -3.72 -7.78 4.44
CA ARG A 203 -3.12 -6.44 4.31
C ARG A 203 -2.51 -5.95 5.62
N GLU A 204 -3.24 -6.12 6.71
CA GLU A 204 -2.78 -5.81 8.07
C GLU A 204 -1.54 -6.65 8.40
N LYS A 205 -1.57 -7.97 8.18
CA LYS A 205 -0.43 -8.85 8.43
C LYS A 205 0.82 -8.44 7.65
N ILE A 206 0.69 -8.06 6.38
CA ILE A 206 1.81 -7.55 5.56
C ILE A 206 2.37 -6.26 6.18
N THR A 207 1.50 -5.34 6.55
CA THR A 207 1.87 -4.02 7.12
C THR A 207 2.52 -4.16 8.50
N THR A 208 1.96 -4.98 9.37
CA THR A 208 2.51 -5.31 10.70
C THR A 208 3.86 -5.99 10.56
N ASN A 209 3.99 -7.00 9.70
CA ASN A 209 5.29 -7.66 9.54
C ASN A 209 6.35 -6.69 8.98
N TYR A 210 5.99 -5.85 7.99
CA TYR A 210 6.89 -4.81 7.50
C TYR A 210 7.36 -3.87 8.64
N SER A 211 6.42 -3.30 9.40
CA SER A 211 6.71 -2.24 10.36
C SER A 211 7.34 -2.73 11.67
N GLU A 212 6.93 -3.91 12.17
CA GLU A 212 7.34 -4.43 13.48
C GLU A 212 8.45 -5.48 13.40
N VAL A 213 8.61 -6.17 12.27
CA VAL A 213 9.58 -7.26 12.12
C VAL A 213 10.70 -6.87 11.17
N ILE A 214 10.38 -6.49 9.93
CA ILE A 214 11.40 -6.29 8.89
C ILE A 214 12.12 -4.96 9.06
N ARG A 215 11.39 -3.84 9.18
CA ARG A 215 11.97 -2.51 9.29
C ARG A 215 12.92 -2.37 10.48
N PRO A 216 12.65 -2.94 11.67
CA PRO A 216 13.59 -2.88 12.80
C PRO A 216 14.89 -3.64 12.57
N THR A 217 14.98 -4.56 11.60
CA THR A 217 16.25 -5.26 11.27
C THR A 217 17.31 -4.32 10.70
N LEU A 218 16.90 -3.20 10.11
CA LEU A 218 17.78 -2.29 9.39
C LEU A 218 18.78 -1.62 10.33
N LYS A 219 20.05 -1.61 9.94
CA LYS A 219 21.12 -0.90 10.66
C LYS A 219 21.09 0.61 10.36
N PRO A 220 21.59 1.46 11.27
CA PRO A 220 21.84 2.87 10.96
C PRO A 220 22.68 3.00 9.66
N GLY A 221 22.24 3.87 8.75
CA GLY A 221 22.87 4.03 7.44
C GLY A 221 22.46 2.99 6.39
N GLY A 222 21.64 1.99 6.75
CA GLY A 222 21.05 1.05 5.81
C GLY A 222 19.94 1.67 4.97
N ARG A 223 19.52 0.94 3.92
CA ARG A 223 18.51 1.40 2.94
C ARG A 223 17.47 0.32 2.66
N GLN A 224 16.27 0.74 2.30
CA GLN A 224 15.20 -0.14 1.83
C GLN A 224 14.85 0.16 0.37
N VAL A 225 14.67 -0.89 -0.42
CA VAL A 225 14.27 -0.81 -1.82
C VAL A 225 13.10 -1.73 -2.07
N ASN A 226 12.00 -1.20 -2.55
CA ASN A 226 10.83 -1.93 -3.01
C ASN A 226 10.72 -1.84 -4.53
N ILE A 227 10.41 -2.97 -5.16
CA ILE A 227 9.95 -3.04 -6.53
C ILE A 227 8.67 -3.89 -6.60
N GLY A 228 7.65 -3.36 -7.26
CA GLY A 228 6.35 -4.01 -7.25
C GLY A 228 5.38 -3.46 -8.28
N THR A 229 4.13 -3.85 -8.13
CA THR A 229 3.02 -3.42 -8.98
C THR A 229 1.80 -3.21 -8.07
N ARG A 230 1.02 -2.16 -8.32
CA ARG A 230 -0.20 -1.90 -7.52
C ARG A 230 -1.28 -2.93 -7.81
N PHE A 231 -2.06 -3.24 -6.79
CA PHE A 231 -3.22 -4.13 -6.91
C PHE A 231 -4.50 -3.50 -6.36
N ARG A 232 -4.39 -2.57 -5.40
CA ARG A 232 -5.54 -1.90 -4.77
C ARG A 232 -5.18 -0.48 -4.32
N ALA A 233 -6.21 0.32 -4.01
CA ALA A 233 -6.05 1.68 -3.49
C ALA A 233 -5.50 1.72 -2.05
N ASP A 234 -5.69 0.64 -1.29
CA ASP A 234 -5.33 0.50 0.12
C ASP A 234 -4.22 -0.56 0.33
N ASP A 235 -3.45 -0.86 -0.71
CA ASP A 235 -2.29 -1.73 -0.60
C ASP A 235 -1.06 -1.02 0.01
N ILE A 236 -0.04 -1.79 0.40
CA ILE A 236 1.17 -1.28 1.08
C ILE A 236 1.92 -0.21 0.26
N HIS A 237 1.77 -0.24 -1.07
CA HIS A 237 2.38 0.75 -1.96
C HIS A 237 1.68 2.11 -1.88
N CYS A 238 0.43 2.15 -1.40
CA CYS A 238 -0.37 3.35 -1.20
C CYS A 238 -0.38 3.82 0.27
N THR A 239 -0.07 2.94 1.23
CA THR A 239 -0.14 3.25 2.67
C THR A 239 1.22 3.47 3.34
N ASP A 240 2.25 2.71 2.96
CA ASP A 240 3.52 2.66 3.70
C ASP A 240 4.72 3.06 2.86
N PHE A 241 4.78 2.65 1.60
CA PHE A 241 5.88 2.97 0.70
C PHE A 241 5.63 4.27 -0.07
N ILE A 242 5.28 5.33 0.68
CA ILE A 242 4.85 6.64 0.16
C ILE A 242 5.76 7.79 0.58
N PRO A 243 5.80 8.90 -0.18
CA PRO A 243 6.59 10.10 0.17
C PRO A 243 6.33 10.65 1.56
N ALA A 244 5.07 10.64 2.03
CA ALA A 244 4.72 11.10 3.37
C ALA A 244 5.40 10.30 4.51
N LYS A 245 5.87 9.07 4.23
CA LYS A 245 6.61 8.21 5.16
C LYS A 245 8.11 8.13 4.82
N GLY A 246 8.62 9.06 4.02
CA GLY A 246 10.04 9.17 3.69
C GLY A 246 10.51 8.20 2.60
N TRP A 247 9.61 7.71 1.76
CA TRP A 247 9.97 6.93 0.57
C TRP A 247 9.96 7.78 -0.69
N LYS A 248 11.02 7.72 -1.49
CA LYS A 248 10.95 8.15 -2.88
C LYS A 248 10.15 7.12 -3.67
N GLN A 249 9.06 7.53 -4.30
CA GLN A 249 8.19 6.64 -5.07
C GLN A 249 8.25 6.98 -6.55
N ILE A 250 8.59 6.00 -7.38
CA ILE A 250 8.62 6.08 -8.84
C ILE A 250 7.43 5.26 -9.36
N VAL A 251 6.62 5.87 -10.21
CA VAL A 251 5.39 5.25 -10.73
C VAL A 251 5.44 5.23 -12.24
N GLN A 252 5.61 4.05 -12.82
CA GLN A 252 5.67 3.85 -14.26
C GLN A 252 4.37 3.27 -14.81
N GLN A 253 4.04 3.71 -16.02
CA GLN A 253 2.83 3.37 -16.77
C GLN A 253 3.20 2.60 -18.03
N ALA A 254 2.35 1.65 -18.42
CA ALA A 254 2.55 0.87 -19.63
C ALA A 254 2.19 1.65 -20.89
N ILE A 255 1.13 2.46 -20.82
CA ILE A 255 0.74 3.41 -21.87
C ILE A 255 1.06 4.81 -21.37
N VAL A 256 1.86 5.53 -22.15
CA VAL A 256 2.23 6.93 -21.91
C VAL A 256 1.83 7.77 -23.12
N ASP A 257 1.72 9.08 -22.93
CA ASP A 257 1.48 10.00 -24.04
C ASP A 257 2.84 10.50 -24.57
N ASP A 258 3.02 10.52 -25.89
CA ASP A 258 4.16 11.17 -26.53
C ASP A 258 4.04 12.71 -26.51
N ASP A 259 5.03 13.40 -27.07
CA ASP A 259 5.06 14.87 -27.12
C ASP A 259 3.86 15.49 -27.84
N ASP A 260 3.21 14.73 -28.74
CA ASP A 260 2.01 15.13 -29.48
C ASP A 260 0.71 14.72 -28.77
N GLY A 261 0.81 14.13 -27.57
CA GLY A 261 -0.33 13.66 -26.77
C GLY A 261 -0.95 12.37 -27.27
N LYS A 262 -0.22 11.59 -28.08
CA LYS A 262 -0.68 10.29 -28.59
C LYS A 262 -0.21 9.16 -27.68
N GLU A 263 -1.11 8.21 -27.42
CA GLU A 263 -0.78 7.01 -26.67
C GLU A 263 0.32 6.21 -27.37
N VAL A 264 1.35 5.84 -26.62
CA VAL A 264 2.43 4.95 -27.04
C VAL A 264 2.76 3.96 -25.93
N SER A 265 3.33 2.82 -26.31
CA SER A 265 3.85 1.83 -25.35
C SER A 265 5.15 2.32 -24.73
N TYR A 266 5.29 2.19 -23.41
CA TYR A 266 6.53 2.46 -22.70
C TYR A 266 7.68 1.51 -23.05
N TRP A 267 7.36 0.35 -23.64
CA TRP A 267 8.34 -0.66 -24.05
C TRP A 267 7.90 -1.38 -25.33
N PRO A 268 7.97 -0.69 -26.49
CA PRO A 268 7.42 -1.18 -27.76
C PRO A 268 8.02 -2.52 -28.22
N GLU A 269 9.29 -2.80 -27.90
CA GLU A 269 9.96 -4.05 -28.27
C GLU A 269 9.39 -5.27 -27.52
N ARG A 270 8.69 -5.04 -26.40
CA ARG A 270 8.12 -6.10 -25.57
C ARG A 270 6.60 -6.16 -25.61
N PHE A 271 5.95 -5.00 -25.63
CA PHE A 271 4.50 -4.85 -25.62
C PHE A 271 4.11 -3.83 -26.68
N THR A 272 3.35 -4.23 -27.69
CA THR A 272 2.83 -3.26 -28.65
C THR A 272 1.72 -2.43 -28.01
N LEU A 273 1.44 -1.25 -28.59
CA LEU A 273 0.35 -0.41 -28.10
C LEU A 273 -0.99 -1.15 -28.21
N GLU A 274 -1.22 -1.87 -29.31
CA GLU A 274 -2.45 -2.62 -29.57
C GLU A 274 -2.67 -3.73 -28.53
N GLU A 275 -1.62 -4.44 -28.13
CA GLU A 275 -1.68 -5.45 -27.07
C GLU A 275 -2.08 -4.81 -25.71
N LEU A 276 -1.49 -3.65 -25.38
CA LEU A 276 -1.80 -2.94 -24.16
C LEU A 276 -3.22 -2.38 -24.17
N GLN A 277 -3.69 -1.87 -25.31
CA GLN A 277 -5.06 -1.39 -25.47
C GLN A 277 -6.07 -2.55 -25.35
N ALA A 278 -5.79 -3.71 -25.94
CA ALA A 278 -6.62 -4.90 -25.78
C ALA A 278 -6.69 -5.36 -24.30
N LEU A 279 -5.56 -5.35 -23.57
CA LEU A 279 -5.54 -5.66 -22.13
C LEU A 279 -6.34 -4.62 -21.31
N ARG A 280 -6.28 -3.34 -21.70
CA ARG A 280 -7.06 -2.26 -21.08
C ARG A 280 -8.55 -2.46 -21.27
N GLU A 281 -8.98 -2.85 -22.47
CA GLU A 281 -10.39 -3.10 -22.79
C GLU A 281 -10.95 -4.34 -22.08
N ASP A 282 -10.17 -5.43 -22.02
CA ASP A 282 -10.57 -6.68 -21.36
C ASP A 282 -10.81 -6.49 -19.86
N SER A 283 -9.89 -5.81 -19.17
CA SER A 283 -9.91 -5.68 -17.71
C SER A 283 -9.49 -4.27 -17.24
N PRO A 284 -10.32 -3.23 -17.43
CA PRO A 284 -9.93 -1.83 -17.22
C PRO A 284 -9.40 -1.51 -15.81
N VAL A 285 -10.04 -2.04 -14.77
CA VAL A 285 -9.65 -1.81 -13.38
C VAL A 285 -8.31 -2.47 -13.08
N ALA A 286 -8.16 -3.75 -13.45
CA ALA A 286 -6.91 -4.47 -13.26
C ALA A 286 -5.79 -3.85 -14.09
N PHE A 287 -6.08 -3.38 -15.31
CA PHE A 287 -5.12 -2.67 -16.15
C PHE A 287 -4.64 -1.38 -15.50
N SER A 288 -5.54 -0.56 -14.95
CA SER A 288 -5.12 0.68 -14.29
C SER A 288 -4.20 0.43 -13.10
N PHE A 289 -4.52 -0.55 -12.24
CA PHE A 289 -3.64 -0.88 -11.12
C PHE A 289 -2.34 -1.55 -11.56
N GLN A 290 -2.41 -2.56 -12.43
CA GLN A 290 -1.28 -3.46 -12.70
C GLN A 290 -0.37 -3.03 -13.86
N TYR A 291 -0.89 -2.22 -14.78
CA TYR A 291 -0.15 -1.73 -15.95
C TYR A 291 0.04 -0.22 -15.92
N GLN A 292 -0.93 0.56 -15.45
CA GLN A 292 -0.74 2.01 -15.27
C GLN A 292 -0.21 2.38 -13.87
N ASN A 293 -0.20 1.45 -12.90
CA ASN A 293 0.09 1.77 -11.50
C ASN A 293 -0.69 3.00 -10.99
N ARG A 294 -1.88 3.25 -11.53
CA ARG A 294 -2.77 4.33 -11.13
C ARG A 294 -3.84 3.76 -10.24
N VAL A 295 -3.99 4.36 -9.06
CA VAL A 295 -5.17 4.15 -8.24
C VAL A 295 -6.35 4.71 -9.00
N MET A 296 -7.23 3.83 -9.49
CA MET A 296 -8.53 4.25 -10.00
C MET A 296 -9.28 4.83 -8.82
N ARG A 297 -9.33 6.17 -8.74
CA ARG A 297 -10.46 6.81 -8.10
C ARG A 297 -11.63 6.51 -9.01
N SER A 298 -12.69 5.90 -8.49
CA SER A 298 -13.93 5.70 -9.25
C SER A 298 -14.55 7.07 -9.55
N SER A 299 -14.02 7.78 -10.56
CA SER A 299 -14.47 9.12 -10.95
C SER A 299 -15.93 9.16 -11.41
N GLU A 300 -16.56 8.00 -11.63
CA GLU A 300 -17.99 7.89 -11.95
C GLU A 300 -18.89 7.66 -10.72
N THR A 301 -18.30 7.49 -9.53
CA THR A 301 -19.03 7.00 -8.35
C THR A 301 -18.70 7.72 -7.04
N SER A 302 -17.52 8.32 -6.90
CA SER A 302 -17.11 8.97 -5.66
C SER A 302 -17.28 10.49 -5.64
N ILE A 303 -17.44 11.05 -4.44
CA ILE A 303 -17.45 12.51 -4.23
C ILE A 303 -16.02 13.03 -4.32
N ASP A 304 -15.78 14.06 -5.13
CA ASP A 304 -14.46 14.70 -5.22
C ASP A 304 -14.04 15.24 -3.84
N PRO A 305 -12.83 14.92 -3.33
CA PRO A 305 -12.33 15.46 -2.08
C PRO A 305 -12.42 16.99 -1.98
N LEU A 306 -12.29 17.71 -3.10
CA LEU A 306 -12.39 19.18 -3.16
C LEU A 306 -13.82 19.70 -2.89
N TRP A 307 -14.84 18.84 -3.02
CA TRP A 307 -16.23 19.19 -2.72
C TRP A 307 -16.57 19.04 -1.23
N ILE A 308 -15.73 18.34 -0.46
CA ILE A 308 -15.92 18.13 0.97
C ILE A 308 -15.40 19.35 1.73
N LYS A 309 -16.32 20.18 2.21
CA LYS A 309 -16.01 21.39 2.96
C LYS A 309 -16.17 21.15 4.45
N HIS A 310 -15.13 21.42 5.22
CA HIS A 310 -15.21 21.50 6.67
C HIS A 310 -15.39 22.96 7.10
N GLY A 311 -16.25 23.20 8.08
CA GLY A 311 -16.46 24.56 8.59
C GLY A 311 -17.38 24.60 9.81
N GLU A 312 -17.68 25.82 10.23
CA GLU A 312 -18.65 26.09 11.29
C GLU A 312 -20.09 25.89 10.79
N PHE A 313 -20.99 25.63 11.73
CA PHE A 313 -22.41 25.50 11.50
C PHE A 313 -23.17 26.62 12.25
N PRO A 314 -24.36 27.01 11.77
CA PRO A 314 -25.14 28.08 12.38
C PRO A 314 -25.78 27.67 13.71
N ASP A 315 -26.15 28.66 14.53
CA ASP A 315 -26.81 28.45 15.82
C ASP A 315 -28.29 28.05 15.70
N HIS A 316 -28.85 28.08 14.48
CA HIS A 316 -30.25 27.76 14.21
C HIS A 316 -30.40 26.90 12.95
N PHE A 317 -31.31 25.91 13.01
CA PHE A 317 -31.64 25.00 11.92
C PHE A 317 -33.13 25.05 11.59
N ASP A 318 -33.45 25.09 10.28
CA ASP A 318 -34.83 24.97 9.79
C ASP A 318 -35.37 23.55 9.99
N SER A 319 -34.50 22.54 10.01
CA SER A 319 -34.84 21.14 10.31
C SER A 319 -33.60 20.32 10.68
N LEU A 320 -33.81 19.28 11.49
CA LEU A 320 -32.80 18.29 11.88
C LEU A 320 -33.24 16.89 11.46
N CYS A 321 -32.27 16.04 11.09
CA CYS A 321 -32.50 14.66 10.71
C CYS A 321 -31.33 13.75 11.10
N ILE A 322 -31.66 12.57 11.61
CA ILE A 322 -30.73 11.46 11.78
C ILE A 322 -31.01 10.46 10.66
N GLY A 323 -30.04 10.24 9.78
CA GLY A 323 -30.06 9.12 8.85
C GLY A 323 -29.46 7.89 9.51
N GLY A 324 -30.15 6.76 9.47
CA GLY A 324 -29.72 5.51 10.10
C GLY A 324 -29.59 4.38 9.11
N ASP A 325 -28.38 3.82 9.00
CA ASP A 325 -28.16 2.51 8.36
C ASP A 325 -27.96 1.43 9.42
N LEU A 326 -28.74 0.36 9.34
CA LEU A 326 -28.94 -0.58 10.43
C LEU A 326 -28.48 -1.98 10.07
N SER A 327 -27.44 -2.44 10.75
CA SER A 327 -26.96 -3.83 10.64
C SER A 327 -27.63 -4.74 11.68
N ALA A 328 -27.95 -5.98 11.30
CA ALA A 328 -28.58 -6.97 12.18
C ALA A 328 -27.59 -7.93 12.87
N SER A 329 -26.29 -7.89 12.51
CA SER A 329 -25.32 -8.90 12.94
C SER A 329 -24.18 -8.31 13.78
N LEU A 330 -23.84 -9.01 14.87
CA LEU A 330 -22.75 -8.65 15.78
C LEU A 330 -21.37 -9.25 15.39
N ARG A 331 -21.29 -10.08 14.34
CA ARG A 331 -20.03 -10.73 13.96
C ARG A 331 -18.97 -9.70 13.55
N GLU A 332 -17.69 -10.01 13.74
CA GLU A 332 -16.59 -9.11 13.35
C GLU A 332 -16.59 -8.74 11.86
N ARG A 333 -17.20 -9.56 11.00
CA ARG A 333 -17.36 -9.32 9.57
C ARG A 333 -18.67 -8.65 9.18
N ALA A 334 -19.59 -8.43 10.12
CA ALA A 334 -20.87 -7.79 9.86
C ALA A 334 -20.74 -6.27 9.67
N ASP A 335 -21.68 -5.71 8.91
CA ASP A 335 -21.86 -4.29 8.64
C ASP A 335 -22.03 -3.52 9.95
N TYR A 336 -21.60 -2.26 9.96
CA TYR A 336 -21.77 -1.41 11.13
C TYR A 336 -23.19 -0.83 11.15
N THR A 337 -23.68 -0.49 12.33
CA THR A 337 -24.82 0.42 12.43
C THR A 337 -24.29 1.84 12.50
N VAL A 338 -24.80 2.73 11.65
CA VAL A 338 -24.34 4.11 11.55
C VAL A 338 -25.52 5.08 11.63
N PHE A 339 -25.35 6.13 12.43
CA PHE A 339 -26.26 7.26 12.54
C PHE A 339 -25.51 8.53 12.17
N VAL A 340 -26.03 9.26 11.17
CA VAL A 340 -25.51 10.56 10.74
C VAL A 340 -26.53 11.63 11.09
N LEU A 341 -26.13 12.59 11.92
CA LEU A 341 -26.93 13.76 12.26
C LEU A 341 -26.62 14.89 11.27
N GLY A 342 -27.67 15.46 10.69
CA GLY A 342 -27.57 16.63 9.85
C GLY A 342 -28.66 17.66 10.10
N GLY A 343 -28.36 18.91 9.75
CA GLY A 343 -29.27 20.04 9.82
C GLY A 343 -29.37 20.80 8.50
N ARG A 344 -30.49 21.47 8.27
CA ARG A 344 -30.72 22.29 7.07
C ARG A 344 -30.97 23.75 7.44
N VAL A 345 -30.39 24.66 6.66
CA VAL A 345 -30.71 26.11 6.69
C VAL A 345 -30.86 26.61 5.26
N GLY A 346 -32.07 26.97 4.86
CA GLY A 346 -32.43 27.32 3.50
C GLY A 346 -32.10 26.19 2.52
N ASN A 347 -31.06 26.41 1.71
CA ASN A 347 -30.56 25.42 0.73
C ASN A 347 -29.22 24.81 1.13
N LYS A 348 -28.71 25.11 2.33
CA LYS A 348 -27.46 24.54 2.85
C LYS A 348 -27.75 23.41 3.83
N PHE A 349 -26.88 22.42 3.82
CA PHE A 349 -26.93 21.23 4.65
C PHE A 349 -25.65 21.16 5.48
N TYR A 350 -25.79 20.80 6.75
CA TYR A 350 -24.71 20.72 7.71
C TYR A 350 -24.67 19.31 8.28
N ILE A 351 -23.54 18.63 8.16
CA ILE A 351 -23.34 17.31 8.77
C ILE A 351 -22.70 17.55 10.14
N LEU A 352 -23.47 17.29 11.18
CA LEU A 352 -23.24 17.78 12.54
C LEU A 352 -22.49 16.76 13.39
N ASP A 353 -22.92 15.50 13.36
CA ASP A 353 -22.31 14.42 14.14
C ASP A 353 -22.51 13.06 13.47
N ILE A 354 -21.70 12.08 13.89
CA ILE A 354 -21.79 10.69 13.44
C ILE A 354 -21.57 9.75 14.62
N ARG A 355 -22.45 8.75 14.74
CA ARG A 355 -22.26 7.61 15.64
C ARG A 355 -22.20 6.33 14.86
N ARG A 356 -21.16 5.54 15.12
CA ARG A 356 -20.92 4.26 14.43
C ARG A 356 -20.51 3.22 15.43
N GLY A 357 -21.17 2.07 15.39
CA GLY A 357 -20.91 0.99 16.32
C GLY A 357 -21.59 -0.31 15.90
N ARG A 358 -21.47 -1.32 16.77
CA ARG A 358 -22.12 -2.61 16.61
C ARG A 358 -23.02 -2.83 17.81
N TRP A 359 -24.31 -2.84 17.54
CA TRP A 359 -25.35 -3.03 18.55
C TRP A 359 -26.27 -4.15 18.08
N SER A 360 -26.50 -5.12 18.97
CA SER A 360 -27.28 -6.32 18.70
C SER A 360 -28.75 -6.01 18.63
N GLY A 361 -29.22 -5.23 19.59
CA GLY A 361 -30.63 -4.99 19.84
C GLY A 361 -31.13 -3.69 19.23
N ASN A 362 -32.42 -3.66 18.88
CA ASN A 362 -33.09 -2.42 18.50
C ASN A 362 -33.09 -1.40 19.65
N ILE A 363 -33.23 -1.85 20.90
CA ILE A 363 -33.19 -0.97 22.08
C ILE A 363 -31.83 -0.28 22.22
N GLU A 364 -30.72 -1.03 22.12
CA GLU A 364 -29.37 -0.46 22.17
C GLU A 364 -29.16 0.59 21.07
N LYS A 365 -29.66 0.32 19.86
CA LYS A 365 -29.63 1.27 18.73
C LYS A 365 -30.45 2.53 19.02
N LEU A 366 -31.63 2.37 19.62
CA LEU A 366 -32.50 3.48 20.02
C LEU A 366 -31.87 4.31 21.15
N ASP A 367 -31.18 3.69 22.10
CA ASP A 367 -30.42 4.41 23.13
C ASP A 367 -29.34 5.30 22.50
N GLN A 368 -28.64 4.81 21.48
CA GLN A 368 -27.66 5.62 20.76
C GLN A 368 -28.27 6.81 20.01
N ILE A 369 -29.51 6.66 19.51
CA ILE A 369 -30.26 7.76 18.91
C ILE A 369 -30.67 8.78 19.98
N ILE A 370 -31.15 8.32 21.14
CA ILE A 370 -31.54 9.19 22.26
C ILE A 370 -30.34 9.98 22.77
N GLU A 371 -29.21 9.32 22.99
CA GLU A 371 -27.98 9.99 23.43
C GLU A 371 -27.49 11.00 22.39
N LEU A 372 -27.51 10.66 21.08
CA LEU A 372 -27.16 11.61 20.03
C LEU A 372 -28.10 12.81 19.99
N TRP A 373 -29.40 12.59 20.23
CA TRP A 373 -30.40 13.64 20.31
C TRP A 373 -30.22 14.54 21.56
N ALA A 374 -29.89 13.94 22.70
CA ALA A 374 -29.64 14.66 23.95
C ALA A 374 -28.37 15.52 23.87
N ASP A 375 -27.29 15.00 23.26
CA ASP A 375 -26.04 15.74 23.02
C ASP A 375 -26.26 17.04 22.22
N TRP A 376 -27.33 17.09 21.42
CA TRP A 376 -27.68 18.20 20.53
C TRP A 376 -28.92 18.98 20.99
N GLY A 377 -29.22 18.94 22.29
CA GLY A 377 -30.16 19.86 22.93
C GLY A 377 -31.63 19.47 22.83
N GLU A 378 -31.92 18.19 22.58
CA GLU A 378 -33.27 17.61 22.66
C GLU A 378 -34.31 18.25 21.70
N LEU A 379 -33.83 18.88 20.63
CA LEU A 379 -34.66 19.56 19.64
C LEU A 379 -35.53 18.59 18.82
N PRO A 380 -36.66 19.06 18.25
CA PRO A 380 -37.45 18.25 17.33
C PRO A 380 -36.61 17.73 16.16
N ILE A 381 -36.58 16.42 15.99
CA ILE A 381 -35.71 15.74 15.02
C ILE A 381 -36.43 14.58 14.35
N THR A 382 -35.93 14.14 13.20
CA THR A 382 -36.47 12.98 12.50
C THR A 382 -35.45 11.93 12.25
N LEU A 383 -35.79 10.71 12.65
CA LEU A 383 -35.06 9.50 12.33
C LEU A 383 -35.52 8.96 10.97
N CYS A 384 -34.64 9.04 9.98
CA CYS A 384 -34.79 8.41 8.68
C CYS A 384 -33.96 7.13 8.60
N ALA A 385 -34.61 5.99 8.85
CA ALA A 385 -33.95 4.68 8.79
C ALA A 385 -34.84 3.66 8.08
N GLU A 386 -34.23 2.79 7.27
CA GLU A 386 -34.94 1.75 6.55
C GLU A 386 -35.44 0.65 7.51
N ALA A 387 -36.66 0.16 7.29
CA ALA A 387 -37.18 -1.01 7.98
C ALA A 387 -36.68 -2.28 7.27
N VAL A 388 -35.71 -2.99 7.87
CA VAL A 388 -35.20 -4.24 7.31
C VAL A 388 -36.28 -5.32 7.40
N ALA A 389 -36.45 -6.09 6.32
CA ALA A 389 -37.56 -7.03 6.09
C ALA A 389 -37.70 -8.19 7.10
N TYR A 390 -36.80 -8.33 8.07
CA TYR A 390 -36.94 -9.33 9.13
C TYR A 390 -37.84 -8.81 10.24
N GLN A 391 -39.16 -8.94 10.00
CA GLN A 391 -40.28 -8.66 10.90
C GLN A 391 -40.28 -7.25 11.52
N SER A 392 -41.07 -6.33 10.98
CA SER A 392 -41.86 -5.29 11.70
C SER A 392 -41.31 -4.61 12.98
N SER A 393 -40.02 -4.66 13.32
CA SER A 393 -39.58 -4.52 14.71
C SER A 393 -38.99 -3.18 15.05
N LEU A 394 -38.24 -2.49 14.17
CA LEU A 394 -37.69 -1.19 14.58
C LEU A 394 -38.78 -0.12 14.79
N LYS A 395 -39.74 0.01 13.87
CA LYS A 395 -40.83 1.00 14.03
C LYS A 395 -41.73 0.67 15.23
N GLY A 396 -41.97 -0.62 15.47
CA GLY A 396 -42.71 -1.11 16.62
C GLY A 396 -41.97 -0.80 17.93
N ASP A 397 -40.70 -1.20 18.01
CA ASP A 397 -39.82 -0.98 19.16
C ASP A 397 -39.57 0.51 19.39
N PHE A 398 -39.45 1.32 18.33
CA PHE A 398 -39.36 2.78 18.42
C PHE A 398 -40.60 3.34 19.11
N THR A 399 -41.79 2.95 18.67
CA THR A 399 -43.05 3.44 19.25
C THR A 399 -43.19 2.96 20.70
N HIS A 400 -42.85 1.70 20.99
CA HIS A 400 -42.92 1.17 22.34
C HIS A 400 -41.91 1.84 23.28
N TYR A 401 -40.64 1.87 22.89
CA TYR A 401 -39.54 2.31 23.74
C TYR A 401 -39.45 3.84 23.85
N LEU A 402 -39.43 4.59 22.74
CA LEU A 402 -39.30 6.05 22.80
C LEU A 402 -40.60 6.70 23.27
N VAL A 403 -41.75 6.31 22.71
CA VAL A 403 -43.01 7.00 22.97
C VAL A 403 -43.67 6.49 24.25
N ASN A 404 -43.83 5.16 24.42
CA ASN A 404 -44.57 4.64 25.57
C ASN A 404 -43.72 4.55 26.84
N GLU A 405 -42.48 4.05 26.77
CA GLU A 405 -41.62 3.91 27.96
C GLU A 405 -40.89 5.20 28.32
N LYS A 406 -40.16 5.82 27.36
CA LYS A 406 -39.34 7.02 27.62
C LYS A 406 -40.12 8.33 27.53
N GLN A 407 -41.36 8.32 27.00
CA GLN A 407 -42.19 9.51 26.81
C GLN A 407 -41.50 10.63 25.99
N ILE A 408 -40.72 10.23 24.98
CA ILE A 408 -40.01 11.13 24.05
C ILE A 408 -40.85 11.26 22.77
N PHE A 409 -41.38 12.47 22.53
CA PHE A 409 -42.21 12.79 21.35
C PHE A 409 -41.48 13.63 20.29
N ASN A 410 -40.33 14.21 20.64
CA ASN A 410 -39.57 15.11 19.77
C ASN A 410 -38.83 14.39 18.64
N ILE A 411 -38.68 13.06 18.74
CA ILE A 411 -38.08 12.24 17.69
C ILE A 411 -39.23 11.63 16.89
N GLN A 412 -39.28 11.93 15.59
CA GLN A 412 -40.25 11.34 14.68
C GLN A 412 -39.58 10.28 13.80
N TYR A 413 -40.18 9.10 13.68
CA TYR A 413 -39.69 8.06 12.78
C TYR A 413 -40.28 8.21 11.37
N GLN A 414 -39.42 8.16 10.36
CA GLN A 414 -39.81 8.20 8.96
C GLN A 414 -39.01 7.17 8.16
N GLN A 415 -39.70 6.41 7.29
CA GLN A 415 -39.00 5.51 6.38
C GLN A 415 -38.52 6.30 5.15
N PRO A 416 -37.23 6.19 4.77
CA PRO A 416 -36.71 6.88 3.60
C PRO A 416 -37.36 6.33 2.33
N THR A 417 -37.81 7.20 1.43
CA THR A 417 -38.32 6.80 0.10
C THR A 417 -37.20 6.93 -0.92
N THR A 418 -36.30 5.94 -0.95
CA THR A 418 -35.22 5.92 -1.93
C THR A 418 -35.52 4.95 -3.06
N LYS A 419 -35.26 5.37 -4.30
CA LYS A 419 -35.37 4.52 -5.50
C LYS A 419 -33.98 4.26 -6.05
N GLY A 420 -33.74 3.06 -6.55
CA GLY A 420 -32.47 2.67 -7.15
C GLY A 420 -31.51 1.97 -6.20
N ASP A 421 -30.42 1.46 -6.77
CA ASP A 421 -29.30 0.88 -6.01
C ASP A 421 -28.56 1.96 -5.19
N LYS A 422 -27.63 1.55 -4.32
CA LYS A 422 -26.87 2.47 -3.44
C LYS A 422 -26.15 3.57 -4.23
N LEU A 423 -25.65 3.21 -5.41
CA LEU A 423 -24.95 4.10 -6.32
C LEU A 423 -25.86 5.17 -6.92
N GLN A 424 -27.05 4.80 -7.39
CA GLN A 424 -28.07 5.75 -7.85
C GLN A 424 -28.51 6.69 -6.73
N ARG A 425 -28.60 6.19 -5.48
CA ARG A 425 -28.94 6.98 -4.31
C ARG A 425 -27.89 8.05 -3.99
N LEU A 426 -26.60 7.70 -4.00
CA LEU A 426 -25.51 8.66 -3.81
C LEU A 426 -25.45 9.70 -4.94
N ARG A 427 -25.63 9.28 -6.19
CA ARG A 427 -25.71 10.20 -7.34
C ARG A 427 -26.82 11.24 -7.16
N GLY A 428 -27.96 10.83 -6.59
CA GLY A 428 -29.08 11.71 -6.31
C GLY A 428 -28.75 12.88 -5.37
N VAL A 429 -27.76 12.74 -4.49
CA VAL A 429 -27.32 13.80 -3.55
C VAL A 429 -25.97 14.42 -3.93
N SER A 430 -25.25 13.87 -4.91
CA SER A 430 -23.90 14.32 -5.31
C SER A 430 -23.87 15.79 -5.77
N GLY A 431 -24.96 16.26 -6.40
CA GLY A 431 -25.10 17.66 -6.80
C GLY A 431 -25.06 18.65 -5.63
N LEU A 432 -25.39 18.22 -4.40
CA LEU A 432 -25.26 19.07 -3.21
C LEU A 432 -23.80 19.33 -2.86
N PHE A 433 -22.94 18.32 -2.99
CA PHE A 433 -21.49 18.44 -2.74
C PHE A 433 -20.83 19.27 -3.82
N GLN A 434 -21.12 18.98 -5.10
CA GLN A 434 -20.56 19.71 -6.23
C GLN A 434 -20.86 21.22 -6.17
N ASN A 435 -22.07 21.60 -5.75
CA ASN A 435 -22.45 23.00 -5.59
C ASN A 435 -22.00 23.62 -4.25
N GLY A 436 -21.29 22.86 -3.41
CA GLY A 436 -20.79 23.32 -2.12
C GLY A 436 -21.88 23.67 -1.11
N LEU A 437 -23.03 22.97 -1.18
CA LEU A 437 -24.17 23.16 -0.29
C LEU A 437 -24.07 22.32 0.99
N VAL A 438 -23.17 21.35 1.04
CA VAL A 438 -22.92 20.50 2.22
C VAL A 438 -21.68 21.00 2.96
N THR A 439 -21.78 21.18 4.27
CA THR A 439 -20.66 21.53 5.16
C THR A 439 -20.55 20.52 6.30
N PHE A 440 -19.37 19.96 6.50
CA PHE A 440 -19.06 19.06 7.60
C PHE A 440 -18.61 19.86 8.82
N ASN A 441 -19.14 19.54 9.99
CA ASN A 441 -18.75 20.15 11.25
C ASN A 441 -17.24 19.97 11.50
N GLN A 442 -16.49 21.08 11.54
CA GLN A 442 -15.04 21.07 11.76
C GLN A 442 -14.62 20.58 13.16
N TYR A 443 -15.54 20.59 14.13
CA TYR A 443 -15.30 20.17 15.51
C TYR A 443 -15.52 18.67 15.74
N ARG A 444 -15.87 17.91 14.70
CA ARG A 444 -16.10 16.45 14.77
C ARG A 444 -15.26 15.70 13.75
N MET A 445 -14.64 14.61 14.20
CA MET A 445 -13.85 13.73 13.34
C MET A 445 -14.76 12.78 12.57
N MET A 446 -14.98 13.10 11.29
CA MET A 446 -15.82 12.30 10.38
C MET A 446 -14.97 11.58 9.31
N GLY A 447 -13.70 11.30 9.62
CA GLY A 447 -12.72 10.76 8.66
C GLY A 447 -13.23 9.50 7.95
N ARG A 448 -13.86 8.57 8.68
CA ARG A 448 -14.39 7.35 8.07
C ARG A 448 -15.50 7.60 7.06
N LEU A 449 -16.41 8.53 7.35
CA LEU A 449 -17.48 8.91 6.42
C LEU A 449 -16.90 9.59 5.17
N VAL A 450 -15.93 10.48 5.37
CA VAL A 450 -15.21 11.16 4.27
C VAL A 450 -14.47 10.14 3.40
N ASP A 451 -13.78 9.18 4.01
CA ASP A 451 -13.09 8.11 3.30
C ASP A 451 -14.06 7.27 2.47
N GLU A 452 -15.21 6.89 3.03
CA GLU A 452 -16.24 6.12 2.31
C GLU A 452 -16.87 6.92 1.16
N LEU A 453 -17.04 8.25 1.30
CA LEU A 453 -17.53 9.11 0.21
C LEU A 453 -16.52 9.23 -0.95
N ILE A 454 -15.23 9.41 -0.63
CA ILE A 454 -14.16 9.57 -1.62
C ILE A 454 -13.84 8.26 -2.33
N ASN A 455 -14.03 7.13 -1.64
CA ASN A 455 -13.69 5.80 -2.15
C ASN A 455 -14.95 4.94 -2.36
N PHE A 456 -16.11 5.56 -2.57
CA PHE A 456 -17.38 4.86 -2.71
C PHE A 456 -17.34 3.86 -3.89
N GLY A 457 -17.75 2.62 -3.61
CA GLY A 457 -17.67 1.49 -4.54
C GLY A 457 -16.31 0.79 -4.62
N ALA A 458 -15.26 1.33 -3.99
CA ALA A 458 -13.94 0.69 -3.87
C ALA A 458 -13.67 0.14 -2.46
N MET A 459 -14.51 0.49 -1.48
CA MET A 459 -14.44 0.00 -0.11
C MET A 459 -15.43 -1.13 0.14
N ASP A 460 -15.06 -2.05 1.03
CA ASP A 460 -15.88 -3.24 1.36
C ASP A 460 -17.15 -2.89 2.16
N LYS A 461 -17.24 -1.66 2.70
CA LYS A 461 -18.38 -1.15 3.48
C LYS A 461 -18.69 0.28 3.09
N ASP A 462 -19.98 0.58 3.01
CA ASP A 462 -20.55 1.85 2.63
C ASP A 462 -21.65 2.34 3.61
N ASP A 463 -21.71 1.73 4.79
CA ASP A 463 -22.71 1.98 5.84
C ASP A 463 -22.81 3.47 6.21
N CYS A 464 -21.68 4.20 6.25
CA CYS A 464 -21.71 5.62 6.60
C CYS A 464 -22.32 6.47 5.48
N VAL A 465 -22.08 6.08 4.22
CA VAL A 465 -22.61 6.79 3.06
C VAL A 465 -24.11 6.55 2.93
N ASP A 466 -24.59 5.33 3.16
CA ASP A 466 -26.02 5.04 3.17
C ASP A 466 -26.76 5.86 4.26
N ALA A 467 -26.21 5.88 5.48
CA ALA A 467 -26.76 6.69 6.57
C ALA A 467 -26.78 8.19 6.22
N LEU A 468 -25.71 8.71 5.61
CA LEU A 468 -25.64 10.11 5.16
C LEU A 468 -26.70 10.41 4.07
N VAL A 469 -26.86 9.52 3.09
CA VAL A 469 -27.85 9.70 2.03
C VAL A 469 -29.26 9.74 2.61
N TYR A 470 -29.59 8.86 3.56
CA TYR A 470 -30.88 8.88 4.25
C TYR A 470 -31.10 10.19 5.03
N CYS A 471 -30.06 10.70 5.70
CA CYS A 471 -30.12 11.99 6.38
C CYS A 471 -30.43 13.14 5.40
N LEU A 472 -29.67 13.23 4.30
CA LEU A 472 -29.84 14.29 3.30
C LEU A 472 -31.21 14.23 2.61
N VAL A 473 -31.68 13.03 2.26
CA VAL A 473 -33.03 12.82 1.69
C VAL A 473 -34.11 13.24 2.69
N GLY A 474 -33.95 12.90 3.97
CA GLY A 474 -34.86 13.32 5.05
C GLY A 474 -34.94 14.85 5.20
N LEU A 475 -33.81 15.54 5.10
CA LEU A 475 -33.73 17.01 5.17
C LEU A 475 -34.32 17.69 3.92
N MET A 476 -34.17 17.09 2.73
CA MET A 476 -34.72 17.63 1.49
C MET A 476 -36.24 17.61 1.45
N GLY A 477 -36.87 16.58 2.04
CA GLY A 477 -38.32 16.37 2.03
C GLY A 477 -39.14 17.32 2.93
N ARG A 478 -38.51 18.24 3.67
CA ARG A 478 -39.19 19.03 4.72
C ARG A 478 -39.30 20.52 4.44
N ARG A 479 -40.42 21.10 4.89
CA ARG A 479 -40.61 22.55 5.09
C ARG A 479 -40.23 22.92 6.54
N LYS A 480 -39.95 24.21 6.76
CA LYS A 480 -39.45 24.81 8.01
C LYS A 480 -40.11 24.23 9.27
N LEU A 481 -39.31 23.97 10.31
CA LEU A 481 -39.77 23.78 11.68
C LEU A 481 -40.55 25.02 12.11
N GLU A 482 -41.89 24.91 12.17
CA GLU A 482 -42.68 25.86 12.92
C GLU A 482 -42.52 25.51 14.39
N VAL A 483 -41.77 26.33 15.11
CA VAL A 483 -41.71 26.32 16.56
C VAL A 483 -43.09 26.78 17.04
N ALA A 484 -43.79 25.91 17.78
CA ALA A 484 -45.05 26.26 18.45
C ALA A 484 -44.81 27.25 19.59
#